data_AF-A0A9D2DHP7-F1
#
_entry.id   AF-A0A9D2DHP7-F1
#
_cell.length_a   1.000
_cell.length_b   1.000
_cell.length_c   1.000
_cell.angle_alpha   90.00
_cell.angle_beta   90.00
_cell.angle_gamma   90.00
#
_symmetry.space_group_name_H-M   'P 1'
#
loop_
_entity.id
_entity.type
_entity.pdbx_description
1 polymer ?
#
loop_
_entity_poly.entity_id
_entity_poly.type
_entity_poly.pdbx_seq_one_letter_code
_entity_poly.pdbx_strand_id
1 'polypeptide(L)'
;ENVFVATMKCFTRFVNEHMASYGEYGFDRDFWTWRQLSLMLFRIGELEYEKCNAENGEKFISLHIPSDAVISNENCLKSRKLSKEFFKKYYPDYENVQVRCTSWLLSPDLKNLLPENSRILQFQQLFDEKIPANEGADNFLEWVYKRKDIPIAQLPENTTLQRNMKKYLLDGNWISEGEGIFID
;
A
#
# COMPACT_ATOMS: atom_id res chain seq x y z
N GLU A 1 -22.12 9.24 1.25
CA GLU A 1 -22.03 9.07 -0.21
C GLU A 1 -20.58 9.01 -0.71
N ASN A 2 -19.73 9.98 -0.39
CA ASN A 2 -18.35 10.05 -0.91
C ASN A 2 -17.44 8.84 -0.60
N VAL A 3 -17.49 8.28 0.62
CA VAL A 3 -16.62 7.13 1.00
C VAL A 3 -17.00 5.86 0.23
N PHE A 4 -18.30 5.60 0.04
CA PHE A 4 -18.75 4.43 -0.72
C PHE A 4 -18.23 4.48 -2.16
N VAL A 5 -18.46 5.60 -2.85
CA VAL A 5 -18.00 5.76 -4.24
C VAL A 5 -16.47 5.68 -4.32
N ALA A 6 -15.74 6.32 -3.40
CA ALA A 6 -14.28 6.23 -3.35
C ALA A 6 -13.78 4.79 -3.12
N THR A 7 -14.46 4.03 -2.26
CA THR A 7 -14.12 2.62 -1.96
C THR A 7 -14.37 1.72 -3.17
N MET A 8 -15.50 1.90 -3.86
CA MET A 8 -15.87 1.07 -5.02
C MET A 8 -15.08 1.41 -6.29
N LYS A 9 -14.37 2.54 -6.33
CA LYS A 9 -13.44 2.87 -7.44
C LYS A 9 -12.28 1.88 -7.58
N CYS A 10 -12.06 0.99 -6.59
CA CYS A 10 -11.09 -0.10 -6.74
C CYS A 10 -11.38 -0.97 -7.96
N PHE A 11 -12.64 -1.25 -8.29
CA PHE A 11 -13.01 -2.07 -9.45
C PHE A 11 -12.53 -1.44 -10.76
N THR A 12 -12.85 -0.17 -10.98
CA THR A 12 -12.40 0.56 -12.16
C THR A 12 -10.88 0.71 -12.20
N ARG A 13 -10.23 0.91 -11.05
CA ARG A 13 -8.78 1.01 -10.95
C ARG A 13 -8.11 -0.31 -11.36
N PHE A 14 -8.56 -1.44 -10.83
CA PHE A 14 -7.99 -2.75 -11.16
C PHE A 14 -8.21 -3.15 -12.61
N VAL A 15 -9.36 -2.82 -13.20
CA VAL A 15 -9.58 -3.02 -14.65
C VAL A 15 -8.58 -2.23 -15.51
N ASN A 16 -8.29 -0.98 -15.12
CA ASN A 16 -7.31 -0.15 -15.82
C ASN A 16 -5.87 -0.60 -15.57
N GLU A 17 -5.56 -1.10 -14.38
CA GLU A 17 -4.27 -1.70 -14.07
C GLU A 17 -4.03 -2.95 -14.91
N HIS A 18 -5.02 -3.82 -15.06
CA HIS A 18 -4.92 -4.99 -15.93
C HIS A 18 -4.63 -4.59 -17.38
N MET A 19 -5.29 -3.55 -17.90
CA MET A 19 -4.99 -2.98 -19.22
C MET A 19 -3.53 -2.51 -19.32
N ALA A 20 -3.02 -1.82 -18.30
CA ALA A 20 -1.64 -1.36 -18.26
C ALA A 20 -0.63 -2.53 -18.18
N SER A 21 -0.98 -3.63 -17.51
CA SER A 21 -0.12 -4.80 -17.29
C SER A 21 -0.12 -5.79 -18.45
N TYR A 22 -1.27 -6.01 -19.10
CA TYR A 22 -1.50 -7.10 -20.05
C TYR A 22 -1.94 -6.63 -21.44
N GLY A 23 -2.28 -5.35 -21.60
CA GLY A 23 -2.73 -4.79 -22.88
C GLY A 23 -4.19 -5.08 -23.22
N GLU A 24 -4.96 -5.64 -22.27
CA GLU A 24 -6.39 -5.87 -22.40
C GLU A 24 -7.14 -5.57 -21.10
N TYR A 25 -8.42 -5.24 -21.16
CA TYR A 25 -9.24 -5.08 -19.97
C TYR A 25 -9.55 -6.44 -19.35
N GLY A 26 -9.27 -6.57 -18.04
CA GLY A 26 -9.53 -7.78 -17.26
C GLY A 26 -9.65 -7.45 -15.78
N PHE A 27 -10.04 -8.43 -14.97
CA PHE A 27 -10.17 -8.26 -13.52
C PHE A 27 -9.60 -9.47 -12.79
N ASP A 28 -8.43 -9.27 -12.19
CA ASP A 28 -7.56 -10.29 -11.57
C ASP A 28 -7.26 -9.97 -10.09
N ARG A 29 -8.14 -9.19 -9.44
CA ARG A 29 -8.04 -8.73 -8.05
C ARG A 29 -9.26 -9.14 -7.21
N ASP A 30 -9.91 -10.22 -7.58
CA ASP A 30 -11.03 -10.83 -6.85
C ASP A 30 -10.62 -11.26 -5.43
N PHE A 31 -9.39 -11.75 -5.26
CA PHE A 31 -8.82 -12.07 -3.94
C PHE A 31 -8.75 -10.86 -2.97
N TRP A 32 -8.79 -9.63 -3.49
CA TRP A 32 -8.74 -8.40 -2.71
C TRP A 32 -10.13 -7.80 -2.45
N THR A 33 -10.93 -7.69 -3.52
CA THR A 33 -12.13 -6.82 -3.55
C THR A 33 -13.31 -7.27 -2.70
N TRP A 34 -13.31 -8.51 -2.21
CA TRP A 34 -14.33 -8.96 -1.25
C TRP A 34 -14.35 -8.10 0.02
N ARG A 35 -13.21 -7.50 0.42
CA ARG A 35 -13.13 -6.64 1.61
C ARG A 35 -13.99 -5.39 1.49
N GLN A 36 -14.01 -4.76 0.32
CA GLN A 36 -14.81 -3.57 0.02
C GLN A 36 -16.29 -3.93 0.00
N LEU A 37 -16.64 -5.07 -0.62
CA LEU A 37 -18.01 -5.57 -0.69
C LEU A 37 -18.56 -5.96 0.69
N SER A 38 -17.70 -6.49 1.57
CA SER A 38 -18.04 -6.90 2.93
C SER A 38 -17.96 -5.78 3.97
N LEU A 39 -17.78 -4.52 3.56
CA LEU A 39 -17.62 -3.37 4.47
C LEU A 39 -16.49 -3.58 5.49
N MET A 40 -15.43 -4.26 5.06
CA MET A 40 -14.22 -4.48 5.84
C MET A 40 -13.17 -3.43 5.54
N LEU A 41 -13.05 -2.97 4.29
CA LEU A 41 -12.06 -2.00 3.85
C LEU A 41 -12.73 -0.77 3.21
N PHE A 42 -12.30 0.41 3.63
CA PHE A 42 -12.83 1.70 3.15
C PHE A 42 -11.72 2.59 2.61
N ARG A 43 -11.94 3.21 1.45
CA ARG A 43 -11.09 4.31 0.98
C ARG A 43 -11.58 5.62 1.59
N ILE A 44 -10.75 6.26 2.41
CA ILE A 44 -11.09 7.50 3.12
C ILE A 44 -9.98 8.50 2.85
N GLY A 45 -10.24 9.51 2.01
CA GLY A 45 -9.16 10.38 1.55
C GLY A 45 -8.22 9.63 0.60
N GLU A 46 -6.93 9.64 0.90
CA GLU A 46 -5.88 9.11 0.02
C GLU A 46 -5.63 7.61 0.24
N LEU A 47 -5.91 7.10 1.45
CA LEU A 47 -5.54 5.76 1.89
C LEU A 47 -6.78 4.88 2.09
N GLU A 48 -6.51 3.58 2.21
CA GLU A 48 -7.51 2.55 2.49
C GLU A 48 -7.32 1.98 3.90
N TYR A 49 -8.43 1.75 4.61
CA TYR A 49 -8.44 1.32 6.01
C TYR A 49 -9.31 0.06 6.16
N GLU A 50 -8.68 -1.07 6.48
CA GLU A 50 -9.33 -2.35 6.71
C GLU A 50 -9.46 -2.65 8.21
N LYS A 51 -10.67 -3.01 8.64
CA LYS A 51 -10.91 -3.50 10.00
C LYS A 51 -10.35 -4.91 10.15
N CYS A 52 -9.50 -5.15 11.13
CA CYS A 52 -8.92 -6.46 11.38
C CYS A 52 -9.08 -6.89 12.84
N ASN A 53 -9.12 -8.21 13.06
CA ASN A 53 -9.05 -8.83 14.37
C ASN A 53 -7.91 -9.85 14.33
N ALA A 54 -6.94 -9.73 15.23
CA ALA A 54 -5.92 -10.74 15.42
C ALA A 54 -6.51 -11.99 16.10
N GLU A 55 -5.77 -13.11 16.06
CA GLU A 55 -6.22 -14.39 16.64
C GLU A 55 -6.49 -14.30 18.15
N ASN A 56 -5.74 -13.44 18.85
CA ASN A 56 -5.93 -13.16 20.27
C ASN A 56 -7.13 -12.24 20.57
N GLY A 57 -7.90 -11.84 19.55
CA GLY A 57 -9.05 -10.94 19.66
C GLY A 57 -8.71 -9.44 19.62
N GLU A 58 -7.43 -9.07 19.51
CA GLU A 58 -7.03 -7.67 19.38
C GLU A 58 -7.57 -7.06 18.08
N LYS A 59 -8.26 -5.93 18.19
CA LYS A 59 -8.72 -5.15 17.04
C LYS A 59 -7.63 -4.20 16.58
N PHE A 60 -7.43 -4.10 15.28
CA PHE A 60 -6.55 -3.10 14.66
C PHE A 60 -7.10 -2.69 13.29
N ILE A 61 -6.55 -1.62 12.72
CA ILE A 61 -6.82 -1.20 11.35
C ILE A 61 -5.58 -1.51 10.51
N SER A 62 -5.73 -2.29 9.45
CA SER A 62 -4.70 -2.46 8.43
C SER A 62 -4.83 -1.36 7.38
N LEU A 63 -3.77 -0.58 7.20
CA LEU A 63 -3.68 0.53 6.27
C LEU A 63 -3.08 0.07 4.94
N HIS A 64 -3.78 0.37 3.87
CA HIS A 64 -3.40 0.02 2.50
C HIS A 64 -3.19 1.27 1.67
N ILE A 65 -2.27 1.20 0.71
CA ILE A 65 -1.91 2.29 -0.19
C ILE A 65 -2.44 1.97 -1.59
N PRO A 66 -3.52 2.62 -2.05
CA PRO A 66 -3.97 2.50 -3.43
C PRO A 66 -2.88 2.92 -4.43
N SER A 67 -2.82 2.28 -5.61
CA SER A 67 -1.80 2.60 -6.62
C SER A 67 -1.89 4.02 -7.19
N ASP A 68 -3.07 4.63 -7.09
CA ASP A 68 -3.37 6.01 -7.48
C ASP A 68 -3.19 7.01 -6.33
N ALA A 69 -2.65 6.56 -5.19
CA ALA A 69 -2.46 7.40 -4.02
C ALA A 69 -1.36 8.45 -4.23
N VAL A 70 -1.67 9.71 -3.92
CA VAL A 70 -0.69 10.79 -3.79
C VAL A 70 -0.18 10.85 -2.36
N ILE A 71 0.84 10.04 -2.06
CA ILE A 71 1.42 9.81 -0.72
C ILE A 71 2.22 10.99 -0.13
N SER A 72 1.80 12.24 -0.36
CA SER A 72 2.37 13.37 0.36
C SER A 72 1.97 13.31 1.85
N ASN A 73 2.82 13.82 2.74
CA ASN A 73 2.52 13.88 4.17
C ASN A 73 1.18 14.57 4.44
N GLU A 74 0.89 15.67 3.72
CA GLU A 74 -0.38 16.38 3.84
C GLU A 74 -1.58 15.48 3.54
N ASN A 75 -1.55 14.75 2.41
CA ASN A 75 -2.66 13.89 2.01
C ASN A 75 -2.83 12.70 2.95
N CYS A 76 -1.73 12.07 3.37
CA CYS A 76 -1.75 10.94 4.30
C CYS A 76 -2.28 11.36 5.70
N LEU A 77 -1.83 12.50 6.22
CA LEU A 77 -2.31 13.02 7.51
C LEU A 77 -3.78 13.45 7.45
N LYS A 78 -4.19 14.09 6.35
CA LYS A 78 -5.60 14.41 6.10
C LYS A 78 -6.46 13.15 6.02
N SER A 79 -6.00 12.14 5.29
CA SER A 79 -6.61 10.82 5.20
C SER A 79 -6.78 10.19 6.59
N ARG A 80 -5.72 10.21 7.41
CA ARG A 80 -5.74 9.69 8.78
C ARG A 80 -6.72 10.42 9.68
N LYS A 81 -6.78 11.75 9.62
CA LYS A 81 -7.76 12.54 10.39
C LYS A 81 -9.19 12.16 10.02
N LEU A 82 -9.49 12.07 8.73
CA LEU A 82 -10.81 11.68 8.24
C LEU A 82 -11.17 10.24 8.66
N SER A 83 -10.18 9.33 8.72
CA SER A 83 -10.44 7.96 9.17
C SER A 83 -10.80 7.91 10.66
N LYS A 84 -10.15 8.70 11.53
CA LYS A 84 -10.54 8.82 12.95
C LYS A 84 -12.01 9.24 13.08
N GLU A 85 -12.45 10.26 12.34
CA GLU A 85 -13.84 10.74 12.33
C GLU A 85 -14.82 9.66 11.83
N PHE A 86 -14.43 8.90 10.80
CA PHE A 86 -15.24 7.83 10.23
C PHE A 86 -15.43 6.66 11.19
N PHE A 87 -14.33 6.13 11.77
CA PHE A 87 -14.40 4.99 12.67
C PHE A 87 -15.12 5.34 13.97
N LYS A 88 -14.88 6.53 14.55
CA LYS A 88 -15.66 7.05 15.69
C LYS A 88 -17.17 7.00 15.44
N LYS A 89 -17.61 7.39 14.24
CA LYS A 89 -19.03 7.51 13.91
C LYS A 89 -19.71 6.18 13.59
N TYR A 90 -19.07 5.33 12.80
CA TYR A 90 -19.72 4.14 12.23
C TYR A 90 -19.25 2.82 12.84
N TYR A 91 -18.06 2.79 13.45
CA TYR A 91 -17.47 1.60 14.06
C TYR A 91 -16.73 1.95 15.36
N PRO A 92 -17.43 2.39 16.43
CA PRO A 92 -16.80 2.89 17.66
C PRO A 92 -15.79 1.93 18.29
N ASP A 93 -16.02 0.63 18.13
CA ASP A 93 -15.11 -0.46 18.53
C ASP A 93 -13.70 -0.39 17.89
N TYR A 94 -13.54 0.39 16.81
CA TYR A 94 -12.30 0.62 16.08
C TYR A 94 -11.82 2.09 16.20
N GLU A 95 -12.40 2.92 17.07
CA GLU A 95 -12.05 4.35 17.15
C GLU A 95 -10.58 4.60 17.56
N ASN A 96 -10.10 3.86 18.56
CA ASN A 96 -8.79 4.07 19.19
C ASN A 96 -7.85 2.86 19.05
N VAL A 97 -8.04 2.06 18.02
CA VAL A 97 -7.17 0.90 17.75
C VAL A 97 -5.92 1.34 16.99
N GLN A 98 -4.86 0.53 17.05
CA GLN A 98 -3.64 0.77 16.27
C GLN A 98 -3.92 0.71 14.77
N VAL A 99 -3.23 1.56 14.01
CA VAL A 99 -3.22 1.53 12.55
C VAL A 99 -1.88 0.98 12.09
N ARG A 100 -1.88 -0.24 11.56
CA ARG A 100 -0.69 -0.97 11.11
C ARG A 100 -0.63 -0.94 9.58
N CYS A 101 0.56 -0.93 9.03
CA CYS A 101 0.76 -1.05 7.58
C CYS A 101 1.90 -2.03 7.33
N THR A 102 1.67 -2.96 6.41
CA THR A 102 2.73 -3.83 5.87
C THR A 102 2.81 -3.58 4.38
N SER A 103 3.98 -3.15 3.90
CA SER A 103 4.16 -2.78 2.50
C SER A 103 5.63 -2.78 2.10
N TRP A 104 5.91 -3.09 0.84
CA TRP A 104 7.22 -2.82 0.24
C TRP A 104 7.61 -1.33 0.34
N LEU A 105 6.64 -0.40 0.41
CA LEU A 105 6.91 1.04 0.62
C LEU A 105 7.53 1.34 1.99
N LEU A 106 7.38 0.44 2.97
CA LEU A 106 8.00 0.54 4.29
C LEU A 106 9.32 -0.21 4.40
N SER A 107 9.77 -0.84 3.31
CA SER A 107 11.02 -1.57 3.30
C SER A 107 12.21 -0.69 3.72
N PRO A 108 13.03 -1.14 4.68
CA PRO A 108 14.25 -0.43 5.06
C PRO A 108 15.30 -0.43 3.94
N ASP A 109 15.19 -1.32 2.96
CA ASP A 109 16.11 -1.43 1.81
C ASP A 109 15.99 -0.21 0.88
N LEU A 110 14.82 0.45 0.86
CA LEU A 110 14.54 1.58 -0.03
C LEU A 110 15.43 2.80 0.24
N LYS A 111 15.98 2.95 1.44
CA LYS A 111 16.94 4.04 1.75
C LYS A 111 18.22 3.93 0.92
N ASN A 112 18.58 2.73 0.49
CA ASN A 112 19.74 2.47 -0.35
C ASN A 112 19.43 2.71 -1.84
N LEU A 113 18.14 2.83 -2.19
CA LEU A 113 17.64 2.90 -3.58
C LEU A 113 17.10 4.27 -3.96
N LEU A 114 16.74 5.08 -2.98
CA LEU A 114 16.01 6.33 -3.20
C LEU A 114 16.79 7.53 -2.67
N PRO A 115 16.69 8.70 -3.34
CA PRO A 115 17.27 9.92 -2.81
C PRO A 115 16.55 10.34 -1.52
N GLU A 116 17.24 11.08 -0.64
CA GLU A 116 16.71 11.52 0.66
C GLU A 116 15.39 12.32 0.57
N ASN A 117 15.17 13.03 -0.54
CA ASN A 117 13.95 13.80 -0.79
C ASN A 117 12.80 12.97 -1.41
N SER A 118 12.94 11.64 -1.47
CA SER A 118 11.91 10.74 -1.98
C SER A 118 10.63 10.81 -1.14
N ARG A 119 9.48 10.94 -1.81
CA ARG A 119 8.16 10.87 -1.15
C ARG A 119 7.92 9.55 -0.46
N ILE A 120 8.51 8.44 -0.94
CA ILE A 120 8.39 7.14 -0.27
C ILE A 120 9.13 7.16 1.06
N LEU A 121 10.34 7.72 1.10
CA LEU A 121 11.10 7.85 2.36
C LEU A 121 10.41 8.82 3.33
N GLN A 122 9.78 9.89 2.82
CA GLN A 122 8.96 10.78 3.64
C GLN A 122 7.70 10.08 4.17
N PHE A 123 7.03 9.27 3.35
CA PHE A 123 5.89 8.46 3.78
C PHE A 123 6.28 7.49 4.91
N GLN A 124 7.46 6.88 4.85
CA GLN A 124 7.99 6.04 5.94
C GLN A 124 8.16 6.81 7.26
N GLN A 125 8.31 8.13 7.24
CA GLN A 125 8.41 8.94 8.48
C GLN A 125 7.08 9.09 9.20
N LEU A 126 5.96 8.71 8.58
CA LEU A 126 4.63 8.67 9.21
C LEU A 126 4.41 7.42 10.06
N PHE A 127 5.42 6.55 10.19
CA PHE A 127 5.33 5.28 10.89
C PHE A 127 6.45 5.10 11.91
N ASP A 128 6.06 4.62 13.10
CA ASP A 128 6.93 4.11 14.16
C ASP A 128 7.06 2.59 14.07
N GLU A 129 7.96 2.04 14.89
CA GLU A 129 8.17 0.58 15.03
C GLU A 129 8.46 -0.13 13.70
N LYS A 130 9.16 0.55 12.79
CA LYS A 130 9.48 0.02 11.47
C LYS A 130 10.43 -1.16 11.55
N ILE A 131 9.94 -2.33 11.17
CA ILE A 131 10.71 -3.58 11.15
C ILE A 131 10.63 -4.24 9.77
N PRO A 132 11.67 -4.96 9.32
CA PRO A 132 11.58 -5.81 8.13
C PRO A 132 10.45 -6.83 8.29
N ALA A 133 9.74 -7.11 7.21
CA ALA A 133 8.68 -8.10 7.13
C ALA A 133 8.77 -8.84 5.79
N ASN A 134 8.29 -10.09 5.75
CA ASN A 134 8.15 -10.88 4.52
C ASN A 134 9.39 -10.83 3.59
N GLU A 135 10.53 -11.34 4.07
CA GLU A 135 11.82 -11.25 3.35
C GLU A 135 11.82 -11.84 1.93
N GLY A 136 10.86 -12.72 1.60
CA GLY A 136 10.66 -13.30 0.27
C GLY A 136 9.53 -12.69 -0.55
N ALA A 137 8.93 -11.57 -0.11
CA ALA A 137 7.83 -10.94 -0.83
C ALA A 137 8.27 -10.47 -2.23
N ASP A 138 7.42 -10.71 -3.22
CA ASP A 138 7.66 -10.33 -4.62
C ASP A 138 6.61 -9.34 -5.15
N ASN A 139 5.67 -8.93 -4.30
CA ASN A 139 4.55 -8.07 -4.68
C ASN A 139 5.01 -6.69 -5.16
N PHE A 140 6.17 -6.20 -4.73
CA PHE A 140 6.76 -4.97 -5.25
C PHE A 140 6.97 -5.04 -6.78
N LEU A 141 7.22 -6.22 -7.35
CA LEU A 141 7.40 -6.38 -8.80
C LEU A 141 6.15 -5.95 -9.55
N GLU A 142 4.99 -6.39 -9.07
CA GLU A 142 3.69 -6.03 -9.62
C GLU A 142 3.41 -4.53 -9.46
N TRP A 143 3.68 -3.96 -8.30
CA TRP A 143 3.37 -2.55 -8.06
C TRP A 143 4.27 -1.60 -8.86
N VAL A 144 5.57 -1.90 -8.95
CA VAL A 144 6.59 -1.05 -9.58
C VAL A 144 6.73 -1.31 -11.08
N TYR A 145 6.60 -2.56 -11.52
CA TYR A 145 6.81 -2.98 -12.91
C TYR A 145 5.55 -3.50 -13.61
N LYS A 146 4.41 -3.53 -12.91
CA LYS A 146 3.09 -3.95 -13.43
C LYS A 146 2.97 -5.44 -13.75
N ARG A 147 4.06 -6.19 -13.63
CA ARG A 147 4.15 -7.62 -13.95
C ARG A 147 5.20 -8.30 -13.07
N LYS A 148 4.91 -9.51 -12.60
CA LYS A 148 5.84 -10.32 -11.79
C LYS A 148 6.70 -11.28 -12.61
N ASP A 149 6.24 -11.62 -13.81
CA ASP A 149 6.85 -12.62 -14.70
C ASP A 149 7.93 -12.04 -15.62
N ILE A 150 8.19 -10.73 -15.55
CA ILE A 150 9.30 -10.11 -16.30
C ILE A 150 10.62 -10.55 -15.65
N PRO A 151 11.55 -11.19 -16.41
CA PRO A 151 12.87 -11.52 -15.88
C PRO A 151 13.61 -10.27 -15.39
N ILE A 152 14.35 -10.37 -14.27
CA ILE A 152 15.02 -9.22 -13.64
C ILE A 152 15.85 -8.39 -14.65
N ALA A 153 16.61 -9.06 -15.52
CA ALA A 153 17.42 -8.40 -16.55
C ALA A 153 16.61 -7.57 -17.57
N GLN A 154 15.32 -7.86 -17.73
CA GLN A 154 14.40 -7.23 -18.66
C GLN A 154 13.43 -6.24 -17.99
N LEU A 155 13.53 -6.05 -16.66
CA LEU A 155 12.68 -5.07 -15.97
C LEU A 155 12.84 -3.67 -16.61
N PRO A 156 11.72 -2.95 -16.82
CA PRO A 156 11.77 -1.63 -17.44
C PRO A 156 12.43 -0.62 -16.51
N GLU A 157 13.02 0.43 -17.10
CA GLU A 157 13.90 1.39 -16.41
C GLU A 157 13.44 2.84 -16.62
N ASN A 158 12.12 3.04 -16.74
CA ASN A 158 11.53 4.33 -17.12
C ASN A 158 11.65 5.38 -16.01
N THR A 159 11.63 4.94 -14.74
CA THR A 159 11.74 5.82 -13.57
C THR A 159 13.05 5.59 -12.79
N THR A 160 13.43 6.55 -11.94
CA THR A 160 14.61 6.40 -11.06
C THR A 160 14.45 5.23 -10.09
N LEU A 161 13.24 5.02 -9.53
CA LEU A 161 12.96 3.86 -8.68
C LEU A 161 13.20 2.55 -9.44
N GLN A 162 12.67 2.44 -10.66
CA GLN A 162 12.82 1.25 -11.49
C GLN A 162 14.30 0.95 -11.81
N ARG A 163 15.08 1.96 -12.22
CA ARG A 163 16.53 1.78 -12.48
C ARG A 163 17.29 1.31 -11.25
N ASN A 164 17.10 1.99 -10.12
CA ASN A 164 17.84 1.69 -8.90
C ASN A 164 17.45 0.31 -8.33
N MET A 165 16.16 -0.01 -8.35
CA MET A 165 15.65 -1.30 -7.92
C MET A 165 16.14 -2.43 -8.82
N LYS A 166 16.10 -2.29 -10.15
CA LYS A 166 16.63 -3.31 -11.06
C LYS A 166 18.11 -3.58 -10.81
N LYS A 167 18.92 -2.52 -10.67
CA LYS A 167 20.35 -2.66 -10.34
C LYS A 167 20.54 -3.44 -9.04
N TYR A 168 19.80 -3.08 -8.00
CA TYR A 168 19.88 -3.74 -6.69
C TYR A 168 19.57 -5.23 -6.75
N LEU A 169 18.55 -5.61 -7.54
CA LEU A 169 18.18 -7.01 -7.78
C LEU A 169 19.24 -7.76 -8.59
N LEU A 170 19.84 -7.13 -9.61
CA LEU A 170 20.93 -7.73 -10.39
C LEU A 170 22.21 -7.95 -9.57
N ASP A 171 22.42 -7.12 -8.55
CA ASP A 171 23.52 -7.27 -7.59
C ASP A 171 23.25 -8.39 -6.55
N GLY A 172 22.14 -9.14 -6.70
CA GLY A 172 21.79 -10.29 -5.86
C GLY A 172 21.05 -9.93 -4.56
N ASN A 173 20.67 -8.67 -4.38
CA ASN A 173 19.88 -8.24 -3.24
C ASN A 173 18.37 -8.44 -3.50
N TRP A 174 17.57 -8.33 -2.45
CA TRP A 174 16.12 -8.44 -2.52
C TRP A 174 15.45 -7.33 -1.71
N ILE A 175 14.22 -6.96 -2.08
CA ILE A 175 13.44 -5.94 -1.37
C ILE A 175 12.42 -6.66 -0.50
N SER A 176 12.68 -6.65 0.79
CA SER A 176 11.73 -7.09 1.82
C SER A 176 10.54 -6.12 1.92
N GLU A 177 9.44 -6.53 2.52
CA GLU A 177 8.46 -5.56 3.01
C GLU A 177 8.94 -4.93 4.32
N GLY A 178 8.29 -3.85 4.73
CA GLY A 178 8.36 -3.37 6.11
C GLY A 178 6.97 -3.38 6.75
N GLU A 179 6.93 -3.55 8.05
CA GLU A 179 5.77 -3.26 8.89
C GLU A 179 6.01 -1.96 9.66
N GLY A 180 4.96 -1.18 9.93
CA GLY A 180 5.03 -0.04 10.85
C GLY A 180 3.65 0.36 11.39
N ILE A 181 3.67 1.09 12.50
CA ILE A 181 2.49 1.65 13.14
C ILE A 181 2.38 3.12 12.78
N PHE A 182 1.25 3.54 12.21
CA PHE A 182 1.04 4.94 11.80
C PHE A 182 1.06 5.86 13.04
N ILE A 183 1.87 6.91 12.99
CA ILE A 183 2.06 7.89 14.07
C ILE A 183 0.85 8.82 14.12
N ASP A 184 0.26 8.94 15.30
CA ASP A 184 -1.08 9.48 15.48
C ASP A 184 -1.18 10.96 15.85
#